data_AF-A0A117L0Z5-F1
#
_entry.id   AF-A0A117L0Z5-F1
#
_cell.length_a   1.000
_cell.length_b   1.000
_cell.length_c   1.000
_cell.angle_alpha   90.00
_cell.angle_beta   90.00
_cell.angle_gamma   90.00
#
_symmetry.space_group_name_H-M   'P 1'
#
loop_
_entity.id
_entity.type
_entity.pdbx_description
1 polymer ?
#
loop_
_entity_poly.entity_id
_entity_poly.type
_entity_poly.pdbx_seq_one_letter_code
_entity_poly.pdbx_strand_id
1 'polypeptide(L)'
;MYGARAAAEMGADMIKTYWTGSRETFAKVVDAASGVPVLLSGGAKTDNPLDFLKLVWEVIEAGGSGAVVGRNIFQRENPEPMIRALLRVIHRNEDPEEAAKAEGLI
;
A
#
# COMPACT_ATOMS: atom_id res chain seq x y z
N MET A 1 -15.18 3.50 -2.58
CA MET A 1 -15.87 4.52 -1.78
C MET A 1 -16.97 3.90 -0.93
N TYR A 2 -18.10 3.44 -1.50
CA TYR A 2 -19.23 2.89 -0.72
C TYR A 2 -18.85 1.80 0.29
N GLY A 3 -18.02 0.83 -0.11
CA GLY A 3 -17.57 -0.24 0.81
C GLY A 3 -16.75 0.28 1.99
N ALA A 4 -15.92 1.32 1.79
CA ALA A 4 -15.14 1.92 2.87
C ALA A 4 -16.05 2.67 3.85
N ARG A 5 -17.00 3.46 3.33
CA ARG A 5 -17.97 4.16 4.19
C ARG A 5 -18.83 3.18 4.98
N ALA A 6 -19.36 2.15 4.33
CA ALA A 6 -20.15 1.12 5.00
C ALA A 6 -19.36 0.43 6.11
N ALA A 7 -18.08 0.08 5.87
CA ALA A 7 -17.23 -0.52 6.90
C ALA A 7 -16.98 0.43 8.09
N ALA A 8 -16.74 1.72 7.81
CA ALA A 8 -16.55 2.72 8.87
C ALA A 8 -17.81 2.88 9.74
N GLU A 9 -19.00 2.97 9.12
CA GLU A 9 -20.29 3.06 9.84
C GLU A 9 -20.60 1.82 10.69
N MET A 10 -20.12 0.65 10.26
CA MET A 10 -20.25 -0.60 11.01
C MET A 10 -19.25 -0.73 12.16
N GLY A 11 -18.38 0.28 12.37
CA GLY A 11 -17.41 0.31 13.47
C GLY A 11 -16.11 -0.42 13.19
N ALA A 12 -15.66 -0.47 11.92
CA ALA A 12 -14.36 -1.07 11.60
C ALA A 12 -13.20 -0.26 12.19
N ASP A 13 -12.23 -0.95 12.80
CA ASP A 13 -10.98 -0.34 13.27
C ASP A 13 -10.01 -0.04 12.12
N MET A 14 -10.13 -0.78 11.02
CA MET A 14 -9.31 -0.61 9.82
C MET A 14 -10.02 -1.17 8.59
N ILE A 15 -9.71 -0.61 7.43
CA ILE A 15 -10.33 -0.98 6.15
C ILE A 15 -9.25 -1.41 5.17
N LYS A 16 -9.31 -2.67 4.72
CA LYS A 16 -8.51 -3.14 3.59
C LYS A 16 -9.28 -2.99 2.30
N THR A 17 -8.67 -2.40 1.27
CA THR A 17 -9.31 -2.25 -0.05
C THR A 17 -8.31 -2.31 -1.21
N TYR A 18 -8.79 -2.38 -2.44
CA TYR A 18 -7.94 -2.44 -3.63
C TYR A 18 -7.50 -1.05 -4.11
N TRP A 19 -6.37 -0.98 -4.79
CA TRP A 19 -5.97 0.22 -5.53
C TRP A 19 -7.03 0.59 -6.57
N THR A 20 -7.38 1.87 -6.65
CA THR A 20 -8.44 2.37 -7.55
C THR A 20 -7.91 2.85 -8.90
N GLY A 21 -6.60 2.77 -9.13
CA GLY A 21 -5.95 3.15 -10.39
C GLY A 21 -5.28 4.52 -10.38
N SER A 22 -5.58 5.39 -9.41
CA SER A 22 -4.91 6.69 -9.26
C SER A 22 -4.96 7.22 -7.83
N ARG A 23 -4.01 8.10 -7.50
CA ARG A 23 -3.96 8.83 -6.21
C ARG A 23 -5.26 9.57 -5.93
N GLU A 24 -5.78 10.29 -6.92
CA GLU A 24 -7.02 11.08 -6.78
C GLU A 24 -8.24 10.20 -6.45
N THR A 25 -8.38 9.07 -7.13
CA THR A 25 -9.51 8.17 -6.90
C THR A 25 -9.39 7.41 -5.58
N PHE A 26 -8.17 7.11 -5.14
CA PHE A 26 -7.93 6.45 -3.86
C PHE A 26 -8.13 7.40 -2.69
N ALA A 27 -7.74 8.67 -2.82
CA ALA A 27 -7.98 9.71 -1.82
C ALA A 27 -9.48 9.86 -1.51
N LYS A 28 -10.36 9.71 -2.51
CA LYS A 28 -11.82 9.68 -2.29
C LYS A 28 -12.28 8.48 -1.46
N VAL A 29 -11.54 7.36 -1.50
CA VAL A 29 -11.81 6.20 -0.64
C VAL A 29 -11.36 6.46 0.79
N VAL A 30 -10.19 7.09 0.97
CA VAL A 30 -9.67 7.50 2.28
C VAL A 30 -10.61 8.50 2.95
N ASP A 31 -11.06 9.52 2.22
CA ASP A 31 -12.03 10.51 2.72
C ASP A 31 -13.36 9.84 3.15
N ALA A 32 -13.87 8.93 2.32
CA ALA A 32 -15.07 8.16 2.63
C ALA A 32 -14.94 7.25 3.86
N ALA A 33 -13.72 6.90 4.28
CA ALA A 33 -13.47 6.12 5.48
C ALA A 33 -13.56 6.94 6.78
N SER A 34 -13.69 8.28 6.67
CA SER A 34 -14.03 9.18 7.79
C SER A 34 -13.14 8.99 9.03
N GLY A 35 -11.83 8.87 8.80
CA GLY A 35 -10.82 8.73 9.86
C GLY A 35 -10.41 7.30 10.19
N VAL A 36 -11.13 6.29 9.68
CA VAL A 36 -10.72 4.88 9.81
C VAL A 36 -9.52 4.60 8.88
N PRO A 37 -8.40 4.02 9.38
CA PRO A 37 -7.23 3.70 8.57
C PRO A 37 -7.56 2.83 7.35
N VAL A 38 -7.11 3.27 6.16
CA VAL A 38 -7.31 2.53 4.90
C VAL A 38 -6.00 1.92 4.44
N LEU A 39 -5.98 0.60 4.27
CA LEU A 39 -4.81 -0.16 3.85
C LEU A 39 -5.01 -0.77 2.47
N LEU A 40 -3.97 -0.70 1.64
CA LEU A 40 -3.93 -1.31 0.33
C LEU A 40 -3.88 -2.84 0.42
N SER A 41 -4.73 -3.51 -0.36
CA SER A 41 -4.57 -4.93 -0.69
C SER A 41 -3.45 -5.11 -1.71
N GLY A 42 -2.41 -5.87 -1.35
CA GLY A 42 -1.18 -5.99 -2.15
C GLY A 42 -1.30 -6.67 -3.53
N GLY A 43 -2.49 -7.05 -4.00
CA GLY A 43 -2.70 -7.49 -5.38
C GLY A 43 -1.97 -8.78 -5.79
N ALA A 44 -1.82 -8.96 -7.11
CA ALA A 44 -0.97 -10.00 -7.70
C ALA A 44 0.51 -9.63 -7.54
N LYS A 45 1.41 -10.61 -7.53
CA LYS A 45 2.86 -10.36 -7.53
C LYS A 45 3.22 -9.55 -8.77
N THR A 46 3.94 -8.45 -8.59
CA THR A 46 4.55 -7.72 -9.70
C THR A 46 5.87 -8.36 -10.09
N ASP A 47 6.20 -8.32 -11.38
CA ASP A 47 7.50 -8.79 -11.87
C ASP A 47 8.62 -7.88 -11.33
N ASN A 48 8.46 -6.57 -11.48
CA ASN A 48 9.39 -5.58 -10.93
C ASN A 48 9.00 -5.19 -9.49
N PRO A 49 9.90 -5.36 -8.49
CA PRO A 49 9.67 -4.87 -7.13
C PRO A 49 9.39 -3.37 -7.04
N LEU A 50 10.08 -2.56 -7.87
CA LEU A 50 9.95 -1.11 -7.85
C LEU A 50 8.53 -0.65 -8.18
N ASP A 51 7.85 -1.32 -9.11
CA ASP A 51 6.48 -0.99 -9.49
C ASP A 51 5.52 -1.16 -8.31
N PHE A 52 5.74 -2.19 -7.48
CA PHE A 52 4.93 -2.39 -6.28
C PHE A 52 5.25 -1.38 -5.19
N LEU A 53 6.52 -1.00 -5.01
CA LEU A 53 6.91 0.07 -4.09
C LEU A 53 6.30 1.42 -4.48
N LYS A 54 6.34 1.76 -5.78
CA LYS A 54 5.70 2.98 -6.32
C LYS A 54 4.20 2.99 -6.07
N LEU A 55 3.53 1.86 -6.30
CA LEU A 55 2.09 1.74 -6.02
C LEU A 55 1.78 1.92 -4.53
N VAL A 56 2.57 1.32 -3.63
CA VAL A 56 2.40 1.49 -2.18
C VAL A 56 2.64 2.95 -1.78
N TRP A 57 3.65 3.61 -2.34
CA TRP A 57 3.93 5.02 -2.10
C TRP A 57 2.78 5.92 -2.57
N GLU A 58 2.22 5.69 -3.75
CA GLU A 58 1.02 6.39 -4.24
C GLU A 58 -0.18 6.25 -3.29
N VAL A 59 -0.30 5.11 -2.59
CA VAL A 59 -1.33 4.91 -1.56
C VAL A 59 -1.06 5.74 -0.31
N ILE A 60 0.19 5.75 0.18
CA ILE A 60 0.57 6.56 1.34
C ILE A 60 0.32 8.05 1.05
N GLU A 61 0.74 8.50 -0.14
CA GLU A 61 0.54 9.86 -0.61
C GLU A 61 -0.93 10.23 -0.85
N ALA A 62 -1.80 9.25 -1.11
CA ALA A 62 -3.26 9.44 -1.17
C ALA A 62 -3.92 9.53 0.23
N GLY A 63 -3.15 9.43 1.32
CA GLY A 63 -3.63 9.41 2.70
C GLY A 63 -3.93 7.99 3.23
N GLY A 64 -3.54 6.94 2.49
CA GLY A 64 -3.61 5.57 2.97
C GLY A 64 -2.65 5.32 4.13
N SER A 65 -3.03 4.41 5.02
CA SER A 65 -2.31 4.15 6.28
C SER A 65 -1.37 2.94 6.21
N GLY A 66 -1.20 2.32 5.04
CA GLY A 66 -0.31 1.18 4.84
C GLY A 66 -0.80 0.17 3.81
N ALA A 67 -0.31 -1.06 3.92
CA ALA A 67 -0.65 -2.15 3.02
C ALA A 67 -0.75 -3.50 3.74
N VAL A 68 -1.71 -4.32 3.31
CA VAL A 68 -1.86 -5.73 3.69
C VAL A 68 -1.41 -6.59 2.51
N VAL A 69 -0.16 -7.05 2.57
CA VAL A 69 0.55 -7.65 1.43
C VAL A 69 0.76 -9.15 1.63
N GLY A 70 0.45 -9.93 0.59
CA GLY A 70 0.68 -11.38 0.54
C GLY A 70 1.63 -11.75 -0.59
N ARG A 71 1.07 -11.94 -1.80
CA ARG A 71 1.80 -12.47 -2.98
C ARG A 71 3.06 -11.67 -3.36
N ASN A 72 3.04 -10.35 -3.19
CA ASN A 72 4.22 -9.51 -3.39
C ASN A 72 5.36 -9.76 -2.39
N ILE A 73 5.13 -10.55 -1.34
CA ILE A 73 6.15 -11.00 -0.38
C ILE A 73 6.43 -12.49 -0.60
N PHE A 74 5.49 -13.37 -0.28
CA PHE A 74 5.77 -14.82 -0.15
C PHE A 74 6.02 -15.55 -1.47
N GLN A 75 5.75 -14.94 -2.63
CA GLN A 75 6.05 -15.52 -3.94
C GLN A 75 7.36 -14.99 -4.55
N ARG A 76 8.14 -14.21 -3.80
CA ARG A 76 9.51 -13.81 -4.18
C ARG A 76 10.49 -14.86 -3.64
N GLU A 77 11.58 -15.08 -4.35
CA GLU A 77 12.63 -16.03 -3.96
C GLU A 77 13.27 -15.65 -2.62
N ASN A 78 13.61 -14.37 -2.47
CA ASN A 78 14.01 -13.77 -1.20
C ASN A 78 13.03 -12.66 -0.79
N PRO A 79 12.19 -12.87 0.24
CA PRO A 79 11.21 -11.88 0.68
C PRO A 79 11.81 -10.73 1.51
N GLU A 80 12.98 -10.90 2.13
CA GLU A 80 13.52 -9.95 3.10
C GLU A 80 13.75 -8.54 2.50
N PRO A 81 14.42 -8.38 1.35
CA PRO A 81 14.61 -7.06 0.73
C PRO A 81 13.30 -6.31 0.47
N MET A 82 12.29 -7.03 -0.03
CA MET A 82 10.97 -6.46 -0.32
C MET A 82 10.27 -5.98 0.95
N ILE A 83 10.37 -6.74 2.05
CA ILE A 83 9.80 -6.35 3.34
C ILE A 83 10.50 -5.07 3.85
N ARG A 84 11.83 -5.03 3.84
CA ARG A 84 12.60 -3.88 4.32
C ARG A 84 12.30 -2.62 3.49
N ALA A 85 12.22 -2.75 2.17
CA ALA A 85 11.88 -1.63 1.29
C ALA A 85 10.46 -1.11 1.55
N LEU A 86 9.48 -1.99 1.79
CA LEU A 86 8.12 -1.57 2.16
C LEU A 86 8.09 -0.84 3.50
N LEU A 87 8.85 -1.30 4.50
CA LEU A 87 8.92 -0.63 5.80
C LEU A 87 9.47 0.80 5.66
N ARG A 88 10.44 1.01 4.77
CA ARG A 88 10.96 2.35 4.43
C ARG A 88 9.90 3.23 3.79
N VAL A 89 9.25 2.73 2.73
CA VAL A 89 8.20 3.48 2.03
C VAL A 89 7.03 3.81 2.96
N ILE A 90 6.51 2.82 3.71
CA ILE A 90 5.30 2.99 4.53
C ILE A 90 5.57 3.82 5.79
N HIS A 91 6.67 3.56 6.51
CA HIS A 91 6.88 4.15 7.84
C HIS A 91 7.80 5.37 7.83
N ARG A 92 8.55 5.60 6.74
CA ARG A 92 9.49 6.74 6.64
C ARG A 92 9.17 7.66 5.47
N ASN A 93 8.12 7.35 4.68
CA ASN A 93 7.80 8.00 3.42
C ASN A 93 9.03 8.17 2.51
N GLU A 94 9.91 7.16 2.51
CA GLU A 94 11.13 7.14 1.70
C GLU A 94 10.75 6.94 0.22
N ASP A 95 11.48 7.59 -0.68
CA ASP A 95 11.26 7.44 -2.13
C ASP A 95 11.40 5.97 -2.56
N PRO A 96 10.50 5.44 -3.41
CA PRO A 96 10.54 4.05 -3.84
C PRO A 96 11.83 3.58 -4.49
N GLU A 97 12.48 4.44 -5.29
CA GLU A 97 13.73 4.10 -5.98
C GLU A 97 14.89 4.02 -4.99
N GLU A 98 14.98 4.98 -4.07
CA GLU A 98 15.99 4.96 -3.01
C GLU A 98 15.80 3.76 -2.06
N ALA A 99 14.55 3.47 -1.66
CA ALA A 99 14.25 2.31 -0.83
C ALA A 99 14.57 0.99 -1.55
N ALA A 100 14.28 0.88 -2.85
CA ALA A 100 14.61 -0.29 -3.65
C ALA A 100 16.12 -0.49 -3.77
N LYS A 101 16.86 0.58 -4.07
CA LYS A 101 18.33 0.57 -4.18
C LYS A 101 19.01 0.23 -2.85
N ALA A 102 18.52 0.79 -1.75
CA ALA A 102 19.07 0.54 -0.41
C ALA A 102 18.95 -0.95 0.00
N GLU A 103 17.94 -1.65 -0.51
CA GLU A 103 17.71 -3.07 -0.21
C GLU A 103 18.12 -4.00 -1.36
N GLY A 104 18.75 -3.49 -2.41
CA GLY A 104 19.27 -4.29 -3.53
C GLY A 104 18.19 -4.94 -4.40
N LEU A 105 17.02 -4.30 -4.52
CA LEU A 105 15.92 -4.75 -5.38
C LEU A 105 16.07 -4.27 -6.83
N ILE A 106 16.89 -3.24 -7.05
CA ILE A 106 17.26 -2.66 -8.34
C ILE A 106 18.74 -2.29 -8.36
#